data_AF-A0A960ZW69-F1
#
_entry.id   AF-A0A960ZW69-F1
#
_cell.length_a   1.000
_cell.length_b   1.000
_cell.length_c   1.000
_cell.angle_alpha   90.00
_cell.angle_beta   90.00
_cell.angle_gamma   90.00
#
_symmetry.space_group_name_H-M   'P 1'
#
loop_
_entity.id
_entity.type
_entity.pdbx_description
1 polymer ?
#
loop_
_entity_poly.entity_id
_entity_poly.type
_entity_poly.pdbx_seq_one_letter_code
_entity_poly.pdbx_strand_id
1 'polypeptide(L)'
;MKQIFPIDATCYERHRIHTQERNWAETNCYVDVWIELLHAWGFEPIAALPFTVGIDFEGDQWTFFKFPLSDLRELYGLDVNELALWRPIASHLDEQIERGNPVLIELDSYYLPDTMGTAYQREHVKTTVAAVQLDVANQRLGYFHGQGFYELSGDDFVNVLRTNGVSHP
;
A
#
# COMPACT_ATOMS: atom_id res chain seq x y z
N MET A 1 15.96 11.43 -2.93
CA MET A 1 14.70 10.69 -3.12
C MET A 1 14.92 9.42 -3.94
N LYS A 2 14.68 8.26 -3.32
CA LYS A 2 14.58 6.96 -4.01
C LYS A 2 13.12 6.74 -4.42
N GLN A 3 12.89 6.23 -5.61
CA GLN A 3 11.54 5.96 -6.12
C GLN A 3 11.54 4.77 -7.08
N ILE A 4 10.47 3.99 -7.04
CA ILE A 4 10.25 2.87 -7.96
C ILE A 4 9.59 3.35 -9.25
N PHE A 5 8.64 4.27 -9.14
CA PHE A 5 7.86 4.81 -10.24
C PHE A 5 8.10 6.31 -10.40
N PRO A 6 8.10 6.85 -11.63
CA PRO A 6 8.19 8.29 -11.89
C PRO A 6 6.79 8.95 -11.74
N ILE A 7 6.19 8.84 -10.55
CA ILE A 7 4.84 9.36 -10.24
C ILE A 7 4.90 10.45 -9.17
N ASP A 8 3.89 11.32 -9.16
CA ASP A 8 3.70 12.39 -8.18
C ASP A 8 2.23 12.41 -7.73
N ALA A 9 1.99 12.65 -6.44
CA ALA A 9 0.64 12.58 -5.86
C ALA A 9 -0.34 13.61 -6.43
N THR A 10 0.14 14.71 -7.02
CA THR A 10 -0.72 15.74 -7.62
C THR A 10 -1.20 15.39 -9.02
N CYS A 11 -0.50 14.50 -9.73
CA CYS A 11 -0.80 14.14 -11.12
C CYS A 11 -1.09 12.65 -11.33
N TYR A 12 -0.97 11.82 -10.29
CA TYR A 12 -1.26 10.39 -10.39
C TYR A 12 -2.73 10.15 -10.74
N GLU A 13 -2.95 9.55 -11.91
CA GLU A 13 -4.26 9.09 -12.35
C GLU A 13 -4.51 7.68 -11.78
N ARG A 14 -5.59 7.53 -11.03
CA ARG A 14 -5.98 6.27 -10.40
C ARG A 14 -6.53 5.32 -11.46
N HIS A 15 -6.44 4.02 -11.21
CA HIS A 15 -7.00 3.04 -12.13
C HIS A 15 -8.51 3.28 -12.33
N ARG A 16 -9.03 3.04 -13.54
CA ARG A 16 -10.44 3.31 -13.91
C ARG A 16 -11.46 2.74 -12.94
N ILE A 17 -11.17 1.58 -12.34
CA ILE A 17 -12.10 1.02 -11.36
C ILE A 17 -12.17 2.00 -10.19
N HIS A 18 -11.10 2.52 -9.63
CA HIS A 18 -11.12 3.51 -8.54
C HIS A 18 -11.68 4.90 -8.88
N THR A 19 -12.23 5.11 -10.08
CA THR A 19 -12.92 6.36 -10.42
C THR A 19 -14.38 6.36 -9.96
N GLN A 20 -15.00 7.54 -9.95
CA GLN A 20 -16.37 7.77 -9.47
C GLN A 20 -17.47 7.32 -10.44
N GLU A 21 -17.15 6.57 -11.50
CA GLU A 21 -18.15 6.00 -12.42
C GLU A 21 -18.95 4.84 -11.77
N ARG A 22 -18.65 4.48 -10.52
CA ARG A 22 -19.29 3.39 -9.79
C ARG A 22 -20.45 3.87 -8.90
N ASN A 23 -21.51 3.07 -8.86
CA ASN A 23 -22.66 3.29 -7.96
C ASN A 23 -22.37 2.97 -6.49
N TRP A 24 -21.36 2.13 -6.21
CA TRP A 24 -20.97 1.72 -4.87
C TRP A 24 -19.45 1.70 -4.74
N ALA A 25 -18.92 2.43 -3.76
CA ALA A 25 -17.50 2.49 -3.45
C ALA A 25 -17.16 1.47 -2.37
N GLU A 26 -17.00 0.21 -2.77
CA GLU A 26 -16.41 -0.79 -1.88
C GLU A 26 -14.91 -0.55 -1.78
N THR A 27 -14.41 -0.53 -0.54
CA THR A 27 -12.99 -0.33 -0.22
C THR A 27 -12.48 -1.55 0.51
N ASN A 28 -11.38 -2.11 0.01
CA ASN A 28 -10.61 -3.13 0.69
C ASN A 28 -9.16 -2.70 0.66
N CYS A 29 -8.61 -2.33 1.82
CA CYS A 29 -7.30 -1.70 1.92
C CYS A 29 -6.17 -2.51 1.25
N TYR A 30 -6.24 -3.84 1.25
CA TYR A 30 -5.23 -4.68 0.62
C TYR A 30 -5.42 -4.78 -0.90
N VAL A 31 -6.65 -5.02 -1.36
CA VAL A 31 -6.95 -5.18 -2.79
C VAL A 31 -6.78 -3.85 -3.54
N ASP A 32 -7.21 -2.74 -2.94
CA ASP A 32 -7.11 -1.41 -3.55
C ASP A 32 -5.63 -1.02 -3.77
N VAL A 33 -4.76 -1.32 -2.80
CA VAL A 33 -3.31 -1.08 -2.94
C VAL A 33 -2.69 -1.88 -4.08
N TRP A 34 -3.07 -3.15 -4.24
CA TRP A 34 -2.59 -3.96 -5.36
C TRP A 34 -3.09 -3.47 -6.71
N ILE A 35 -4.35 -3.00 -6.78
CA ILE A 35 -4.89 -2.42 -8.01
C ILE A 35 -4.02 -1.24 -8.45
N GLU A 36 -3.70 -0.33 -7.55
CA GLU A 36 -2.90 0.85 -7.88
C GLU A 36 -1.43 0.50 -8.15
N LEU A 37 -0.83 -0.46 -7.44
CA LEU A 37 0.51 -0.94 -7.75
C LEU A 37 0.61 -1.55 -9.15
N LEU A 38 -0.31 -2.46 -9.50
CA LEU A 38 -0.37 -3.08 -10.82
C LEU A 38 -0.56 -2.01 -11.90
N HIS A 39 -1.45 -1.04 -11.65
CA HIS A 39 -1.68 0.08 -12.55
C HIS A 39 -0.42 0.94 -12.75
N ALA A 40 0.30 1.26 -11.68
CA ALA A 40 1.54 2.04 -11.74
C ALA A 40 2.67 1.32 -12.49
N TRP A 41 2.71 -0.02 -12.46
CA TRP A 41 3.58 -0.83 -13.34
C TRP A 41 3.12 -0.90 -14.80
N GLY A 42 1.92 -0.41 -15.12
CA GLY A 42 1.31 -0.48 -16.45
C GLY A 42 0.63 -1.82 -16.75
N PHE A 43 0.42 -2.66 -15.73
CA PHE A 43 -0.37 -3.90 -15.86
C PHE A 43 -1.88 -3.60 -15.76
N GLU A 44 -2.71 -4.52 -16.27
CA GLU A 44 -4.18 -4.46 -16.18
C GLU A 44 -4.65 -5.14 -14.88
N PRO A 45 -5.04 -4.40 -13.83
CA PRO A 45 -5.35 -5.00 -12.54
C PRO A 45 -6.58 -5.92 -12.55
N ILE A 46 -7.54 -5.68 -13.46
CA ILE A 46 -8.77 -6.49 -13.55
C ILE A 46 -8.46 -7.94 -13.89
N ALA A 47 -7.36 -8.20 -14.62
CA ALA A 47 -6.98 -9.57 -14.99
C ALA A 47 -6.74 -10.47 -13.78
N ALA A 48 -6.39 -9.90 -12.62
CA ALA A 48 -6.19 -10.65 -11.37
C ALA A 48 -7.40 -10.61 -10.41
N LEU A 49 -8.51 -9.96 -10.77
CA LEU A 49 -9.74 -9.94 -9.97
C LEU A 49 -10.70 -11.16 -10.10
N PRO A 50 -10.48 -12.22 -10.92
CA PRO A 50 -11.39 -13.37 -10.95
C PRO A 50 -11.65 -14.03 -9.58
N PHE A 51 -10.74 -13.92 -8.61
CA PHE A 51 -10.99 -14.43 -7.25
C PHE A 51 -12.24 -13.81 -6.59
N THR A 52 -12.65 -12.60 -7.00
CA THR A 52 -13.82 -11.90 -6.44
C THR A 52 -15.15 -12.61 -6.72
N VAL A 53 -15.25 -13.33 -7.83
CA VAL A 53 -16.45 -14.15 -8.16
C VAL A 53 -16.34 -15.58 -7.63
N GLY A 54 -15.13 -16.00 -7.24
CA GLY A 54 -14.85 -17.31 -6.64
C GLY A 54 -14.94 -17.33 -5.12
N ILE A 55 -15.35 -16.22 -4.48
CA ILE A 55 -15.56 -16.17 -3.04
C ILE A 55 -16.68 -17.15 -2.67
N ASP A 56 -16.38 -18.10 -1.79
CA ASP A 56 -17.29 -19.16 -1.39
C ASP A 56 -17.42 -19.27 0.13
N PHE A 57 -18.46 -19.96 0.59
CA PHE A 57 -18.71 -20.26 1.99
C PHE A 57 -18.40 -21.74 2.25
N GLU A 58 -17.34 -21.99 3.02
CA GLU A 58 -16.81 -23.34 3.34
C GLU A 58 -17.63 -24.08 4.41
N GLY A 59 -18.89 -23.68 4.61
CA GLY A 59 -19.81 -24.24 5.62
C GLY A 59 -19.77 -23.55 6.99
N ASP A 60 -18.66 -22.90 7.34
CA ASP A 60 -18.51 -22.12 8.59
C ASP A 60 -17.91 -20.71 8.40
N GLN A 61 -17.15 -20.51 7.32
CA GLN A 61 -16.45 -19.25 7.02
C GLN A 61 -16.44 -18.94 5.53
N TRP A 62 -16.33 -17.66 5.20
CA TRP A 62 -16.11 -17.21 3.83
C TRP A 62 -14.63 -17.28 3.46
N THR A 63 -14.32 -17.67 2.23
CA THR A 63 -12.94 -17.58 1.70
C THR A 63 -12.44 -16.14 1.72
N PHE A 64 -11.14 -15.95 1.92
CA PHE A 64 -10.58 -14.63 2.16
C PHE A 64 -10.52 -13.76 0.89
N PHE A 65 -11.04 -12.53 0.96
CA PHE A 65 -11.05 -11.57 -0.15
C PHE A 65 -9.65 -10.96 -0.36
N LYS A 66 -8.79 -11.70 -1.06
CA LYS A 66 -7.38 -11.33 -1.30
C LYS A 66 -6.92 -11.93 -2.62
N PHE A 67 -6.08 -11.20 -3.36
CA PHE A 67 -5.39 -11.73 -4.53
C PHE A 67 -4.64 -13.02 -4.17
N PRO A 68 -4.87 -14.13 -4.89
CA PRO A 68 -4.01 -15.30 -4.78
C PRO A 68 -2.60 -14.94 -5.22
N LEU A 69 -1.58 -15.28 -4.41
CA LEU A 69 -0.19 -14.97 -4.75
C LEU A 69 0.28 -15.74 -6.00
N SER A 70 -0.32 -16.90 -6.27
CA SER A 70 -0.12 -17.65 -7.52
C SER A 70 -0.49 -16.82 -8.74
N ASP A 71 -1.60 -16.09 -8.68
CA ASP A 71 -2.13 -15.34 -9.81
C ASP A 71 -1.25 -14.11 -10.06
N LEU A 72 -0.78 -13.44 -9.01
CA LEU A 72 0.19 -12.35 -9.13
C LEU A 72 1.49 -12.82 -9.80
N ARG A 73 1.95 -14.03 -9.46
CA ARG A 73 3.14 -14.65 -10.07
C ARG A 73 2.91 -15.05 -11.52
N GLU A 74 1.80 -15.70 -11.82
CA GLU A 74 1.50 -16.23 -13.16
C GLU A 74 1.19 -15.12 -14.15
N LEU A 75 0.40 -14.12 -13.74
CA LEU A 75 -0.06 -13.05 -14.63
C LEU A 75 0.98 -11.93 -14.79
N TYR A 76 1.75 -11.62 -13.74
CA TYR A 76 2.63 -10.44 -13.73
C TYR A 76 4.09 -10.76 -13.40
N GLY A 77 4.43 -12.02 -13.11
CA GLY A 77 5.79 -12.39 -12.71
C GLY A 77 6.19 -11.86 -11.33
N LEU A 78 5.23 -11.46 -10.50
CA LEU A 78 5.48 -10.86 -9.19
C LEU A 78 5.60 -11.95 -8.12
N ASP A 79 6.68 -11.90 -7.34
CA ASP A 79 6.88 -12.76 -6.16
C ASP A 79 6.64 -11.94 -4.89
N VAL A 80 5.78 -12.42 -4.00
CA VAL A 80 5.36 -11.72 -2.80
C VAL A 80 5.80 -12.52 -1.59
N ASN A 81 6.62 -11.91 -0.74
CA ASN A 81 7.23 -12.56 0.41
C ASN A 81 6.89 -11.81 1.69
N GLU A 82 6.49 -12.56 2.72
CA GLU A 82 6.36 -12.04 4.08
C GLU A 82 7.75 -12.04 4.74
N LEU A 83 8.17 -10.90 5.29
CA LEU A 83 9.52 -10.69 5.78
C LEU A 83 9.52 -10.41 7.29
N ALA A 84 10.46 -11.00 8.00
CA ALA A 84 10.70 -10.70 9.40
C ALA A 84 11.43 -9.36 9.55
N LEU A 85 10.91 -8.50 10.43
CA LEU A 85 11.57 -7.24 10.80
C LEU A 85 12.69 -7.52 11.83
N TRP A 86 13.82 -6.84 11.68
CA TRP A 86 15.00 -7.00 12.53
C TRP A 86 15.88 -5.73 12.61
N ARG A 87 15.69 -4.82 11.65
CA ARG A 87 16.17 -3.44 11.65
C ARG A 87 14.98 -2.48 11.72
N PRO A 88 15.22 -1.18 11.99
CA PRO A 88 14.20 -0.16 11.84
C PRO A 88 13.51 -0.25 10.47
N ILE A 89 12.20 -0.03 10.44
CA ILE A 89 11.37 -0.09 9.22
C ILE A 89 11.95 0.81 8.12
N ALA A 90 12.34 2.04 8.47
CA ALA A 90 12.93 2.97 7.51
C ALA A 90 14.18 2.41 6.80
N SER A 91 15.01 1.61 7.48
CA SER A 91 16.17 0.95 6.88
C SER A 91 15.78 -0.14 5.89
N HIS A 92 14.71 -0.89 6.17
CA HIS A 92 14.19 -1.90 5.25
C HIS A 92 13.52 -1.27 4.02
N LEU A 93 12.76 -0.20 4.22
CA LEU A 93 12.18 0.60 3.12
C LEU A 93 13.28 1.14 2.21
N ASP A 94 14.32 1.73 2.79
CA ASP A 94 15.43 2.32 2.05
C ASP A 94 16.15 1.31 1.15
N GLU A 95 16.37 0.08 1.64
CA GLU A 95 17.00 -1.00 0.89
C GLU A 95 16.08 -1.58 -0.20
N GLN A 96 14.81 -1.84 0.11
CA GLN A 96 13.90 -2.47 -0.85
C GLN A 96 13.47 -1.51 -1.97
N ILE A 97 13.22 -0.24 -1.65
CA ILE A 97 12.87 0.78 -2.66
C ILE A 97 14.05 1.01 -3.60
N GLU A 98 15.30 1.00 -3.11
CA GLU A 98 16.49 1.06 -3.97
C GLU A 98 16.61 -0.13 -4.93
N ARG A 99 16.12 -1.30 -4.51
CA ARG A 99 16.07 -2.51 -5.35
C ARG A 99 14.87 -2.56 -6.30
N GLY A 100 13.98 -1.56 -6.27
CA GLY A 100 12.77 -1.53 -7.08
C GLY A 100 11.63 -2.38 -6.54
N ASN A 101 11.66 -2.77 -5.26
CA ASN A 101 10.65 -3.61 -4.63
C ASN A 101 9.69 -2.75 -3.78
N PRO A 102 8.40 -2.65 -4.13
CA PRO A 102 7.41 -2.03 -3.25
C PRO A 102 7.32 -2.79 -1.94
N VAL A 103 7.17 -2.06 -0.83
CA VAL A 103 7.01 -2.67 0.49
C VAL A 103 5.59 -2.46 0.95
N LEU A 104 4.82 -3.55 1.00
CA LEU A 104 3.53 -3.56 1.67
C LEU A 104 3.76 -3.63 3.17
N ILE A 105 3.29 -2.63 3.90
CA ILE A 105 3.49 -2.51 5.33
C ILE A 105 2.24 -1.99 6.02
N GLU A 106 2.05 -2.47 7.23
CA GLU A 106 0.96 -2.06 8.10
C GLU A 106 1.40 -0.86 8.94
N LEU A 107 0.72 0.27 8.77
CA LEU A 107 0.99 1.52 9.47
C LEU A 107 -0.22 1.95 10.30
N ASP A 108 0.02 2.89 11.20
CA ASP A 108 -1.02 3.54 11.99
C ASP A 108 -1.56 4.75 11.23
N SER A 109 -2.83 4.65 10.79
CA SER A 109 -3.51 5.71 10.03
C SER A 109 -3.68 7.03 10.79
N TYR A 110 -3.48 7.04 12.11
CA TYR A 110 -3.42 8.27 12.89
C TYR A 110 -2.41 9.28 12.30
N TYR A 111 -1.31 8.78 11.71
CA TYR A 111 -0.22 9.56 11.10
C TYR A 111 -0.28 9.61 9.56
N LEU A 112 -1.40 9.22 8.94
CA LEU A 112 -1.56 9.20 7.49
C LEU A 112 -2.52 10.32 7.04
N PRO A 113 -2.01 11.45 6.49
CA PRO A 113 -2.82 12.62 6.13
C PRO A 113 -3.95 12.34 5.14
N ASP A 114 -3.79 11.33 4.28
CA ASP A 114 -4.80 10.94 3.29
C ASP A 114 -6.08 10.35 3.92
N THR A 115 -6.01 9.94 5.19
CA THR A 115 -7.18 9.49 5.96
C THR A 115 -7.92 10.64 6.66
N MET A 116 -7.63 11.89 6.30
CA MET A 116 -8.34 13.08 6.78
C MET A 116 -9.86 12.88 6.71
N GLY A 117 -10.55 13.20 7.81
CA GLY A 117 -12.00 13.02 7.94
C GLY A 117 -12.41 11.68 8.55
N THR A 118 -11.50 10.69 8.61
CA THR A 118 -11.71 9.40 9.29
C THR A 118 -10.75 9.25 10.48
N ALA A 119 -9.52 8.76 10.25
CA ALA A 119 -8.58 8.37 11.31
C ALA A 119 -7.45 9.38 11.59
N TYR A 120 -7.02 10.15 10.59
CA TYR A 120 -5.89 11.09 10.74
C TYR A 120 -6.07 12.02 11.94
N GLN A 121 -5.13 11.97 12.89
CA GLN A 121 -5.13 12.72 14.14
C GLN A 121 -6.40 12.55 15.00
N ARG A 122 -7.13 11.43 14.82
CA ARG A 122 -8.40 11.13 15.51
C ARG A 122 -8.39 9.76 16.16
N GLU A 123 -8.00 8.72 15.43
CA GLU A 123 -8.08 7.33 15.87
C GLU A 123 -6.85 6.54 15.42
N HIS A 124 -6.37 5.66 16.30
CA HIS A 124 -5.27 4.73 15.99
C HIS A 124 -5.84 3.48 15.32
N VAL A 125 -5.78 3.43 13.99
CA VAL A 125 -6.29 2.31 13.20
C VAL A 125 -5.19 1.77 12.30
N LYS A 126 -4.93 0.47 12.42
CA LYS A 126 -3.98 -0.25 11.57
C LYS A 126 -4.50 -0.31 10.13
N THR A 127 -3.65 0.06 9.17
CA THR A 127 -3.97 -0.04 7.74
C THR A 127 -2.75 -0.44 6.91
N THR A 128 -2.97 -1.09 5.78
CA THR A 128 -1.90 -1.49 4.85
C THR A 128 -1.66 -0.39 3.83
N VAL A 129 -0.39 -0.04 3.61
CA VAL A 129 0.06 0.82 2.50
C VAL A 129 1.12 0.09 1.69
N ALA A 130 1.34 0.51 0.44
CA ALA A 130 2.54 0.13 -0.32
C ALA A 130 3.48 1.32 -0.47
N ALA A 131 4.61 1.29 0.24
CA ALA A 131 5.65 2.29 0.13
C ALA A 131 6.47 2.10 -1.16
N VAL A 132 6.59 3.16 -1.94
CA VAL A 132 7.25 3.13 -3.27
C VAL A 132 8.20 4.31 -3.51
N GLN A 133 8.19 5.31 -2.62
CA GLN A 133 9.14 6.42 -2.62
C GLN A 133 9.61 6.74 -1.20
N LEU A 134 10.90 7.03 -1.04
CA LEU A 134 11.49 7.38 0.25
C LEU A 134 12.56 8.46 0.11
N ASP A 135 12.48 9.47 0.96
CA ASP A 135 13.53 10.46 1.16
C ASP A 135 13.74 10.69 2.66
N VAL A 136 14.65 9.92 3.26
CA VAL A 136 14.93 10.00 4.70
C VAL A 136 15.50 11.35 5.10
N ALA A 137 16.34 11.96 4.25
CA ALA A 137 16.98 13.24 4.55
C ALA A 137 15.97 14.38 4.66
N ASN A 138 14.92 14.34 3.83
CA ASN A 138 13.83 15.31 3.85
C ASN A 138 12.59 14.79 4.61
N GLN A 139 12.68 13.62 5.25
CA GLN A 139 11.60 12.96 5.98
C GLN A 139 10.31 12.84 5.14
N ARG A 140 10.41 12.30 3.92
CA ARG A 140 9.26 12.09 3.01
C ARG A 140 9.07 10.61 2.68
N LEU A 141 7.80 10.21 2.61
CA LEU A 141 7.38 8.87 2.17
C LEU A 141 6.25 9.04 1.15
N GLY A 142 6.41 8.41 -0.01
CA GLY A 142 5.35 8.27 -1.01
C GLY A 142 4.83 6.82 -1.05
N TYR A 143 3.52 6.66 -1.00
CA TYR A 143 2.88 5.37 -0.81
C TYR A 143 1.50 5.29 -1.48
N PHE A 144 1.12 4.08 -1.88
CA PHE A 144 -0.28 3.78 -2.22
C PHE A 144 -1.05 3.41 -0.96
N HIS A 145 -2.24 3.98 -0.81
CA HIS A 145 -3.18 3.64 0.26
C HIS A 145 -4.61 3.72 -0.23
N GLY A 146 -5.40 2.68 0.00
CA GLY A 146 -6.72 2.56 -0.59
C GLY A 146 -6.65 2.80 -2.11
N GLN A 147 -7.44 3.75 -2.58
CA GLN A 147 -7.68 3.98 -4.01
C GLN A 147 -6.72 4.97 -4.68
N GLY A 148 -5.58 5.31 -4.07
CA GLY A 148 -4.71 6.34 -4.64
C GLY A 148 -3.28 6.36 -4.13
N PHE A 149 -2.50 7.28 -4.70
CA PHE A 149 -1.12 7.58 -4.34
C PHE A 149 -1.06 8.85 -3.48
N TYR A 150 -0.32 8.80 -2.39
CA TYR A 150 -0.23 9.88 -1.41
C TYR A 150 1.20 10.04 -0.90
N GLU A 151 1.45 11.18 -0.26
CA GLU A 151 2.72 11.47 0.37
C GLU A 151 2.49 12.00 1.79
N LEU A 152 3.43 11.69 2.68
CA LEU A 152 3.53 12.29 4.00
C LEU A 152 4.93 12.83 4.24
N SER A 153 5.06 13.76 5.20
CA SER A 153 6.36 14.35 5.52
C SER A 153 6.48 14.86 6.96
N GLY A 154 7.70 15.15 7.41
CA GLY A 154 7.97 15.80 8.69
C GLY A 154 7.56 14.95 9.89
N ASP A 155 6.75 15.51 10.80
CA ASP A 155 6.35 14.82 12.03
C ASP A 155 5.56 13.52 11.75
N ASP A 156 4.72 13.51 10.71
CA ASP A 156 4.01 12.29 10.32
C ASP A 156 4.98 11.18 9.90
N PHE A 157 6.04 11.53 9.18
CA PHE A 157 7.09 10.58 8.78
C PHE A 157 7.82 10.02 10.00
N VAL A 158 8.22 10.92 10.91
CA VAL A 158 8.95 10.54 12.14
C VAL A 158 8.11 9.62 13.00
N ASN A 159 6.82 9.91 13.15
CA ASN A 159 5.93 9.16 14.01
C ASN A 159 5.50 7.82 13.40
N VAL A 160 5.12 7.82 12.11
CA VAL A 160 4.63 6.61 11.43
C VAL A 160 5.73 5.56 11.28
N LEU A 161 6.98 5.99 11.00
CA LEU A 161 8.14 5.10 10.88
C LEU A 161 8.96 4.97 12.18
N ARG A 162 8.57 5.69 13.24
CA ARG A 162 9.21 5.73 14.56
C ARG A 162 10.72 6.01 14.51
N THR A 163 11.14 7.00 13.72
CA THR A 163 12.58 7.25 13.46
C THR A 163 13.33 7.87 14.64
N ASN A 164 12.62 8.52 15.58
CA ASN A 164 13.21 9.18 16.76
C ASN A 164 13.04 8.38 18.06
N GLY A 165 12.57 7.12 17.99
CA GLY A 165 12.34 6.26 19.14
C GLY A 165 13.20 4.99 19.13
N VAL A 166 13.28 4.31 20.27
CA VAL A 166 13.83 2.94 20.30
C VAL A 166 12.88 2.06 19.49
N SER A 167 13.41 1.42 18.44
CA SER A 167 12.67 0.42 17.68
C SER A 167 12.27 -0.68 18.67
N HIS A 168 10.97 -0.79 18.98
CA HIS A 168 10.52 -1.94 19.75
C HIS A 168 10.76 -3.19 18.89
N PRO A 169 11.49 -4.20 19.42
CA PRO A 169 11.75 -5.44 18.71
C PRO A 169 10.46 -6.17 18.35
#